data_AF-A0A516KI21-F1
#
_entry.id   AF-A0A516KI21-F1
#
_cell.length_a   1.000
_cell.length_b   1.000
_cell.length_c   1.000
_cell.angle_alpha   90.00
_cell.angle_beta   90.00
_cell.angle_gamma   90.00
#
_symmetry.space_group_name_H-M   'P 1'
#
loop_
_entity.id
_entity.type
_entity.pdbx_description
1 polymer ?
#
loop_
_entity_poly.entity_id
_entity_poly.type
_entity_poly.pdbx_seq_one_letter_code
_entity_poly.pdbx_strand_id
1 'polypeptide(L)' 'MKKQVKWHVKFFQPEQYNSNDETEQGLAVTHEQASDTLVEGTIDGRIDNVKRNGSLKNGQGRDIPREGY' A
#
# COMPACT_ATOMS: atom_id res chain seq x y z
N MET A 1 34.85 18.46 -24.28
CA MET A 1 34.83 17.26 -23.43
C MET A 1 33.38 16.81 -23.26
N LYS A 2 32.99 15.65 -23.81
CA LYS A 2 31.64 15.10 -23.61
C LYS A 2 31.64 14.32 -22.29
N LYS A 3 30.92 14.81 -21.26
CA LYS A 3 30.73 14.05 -20.02
C LYS A 3 29.80 12.87 -20.33
N GLN A 4 30.32 11.65 -20.24
CA GLN A 4 29.52 10.44 -20.21
C GLN A 4 28.83 10.39 -18.84
N VAL A 5 27.50 10.56 -18.80
CA VAL A 5 26.72 10.37 -17.58
C VAL A 5 26.38 8.89 -17.49
N LYS A 6 26.97 8.19 -16.52
CA LYS A 6 26.69 6.77 -16.27
C LYS A 6 25.49 6.68 -15.33
N TRP A 7 24.31 6.38 -15.89
CA TRP A 7 23.11 6.08 -15.13
C TRP A 7 23.33 4.78 -14.36
N HIS A 8 23.34 4.86 -13.02
CA HIS A 8 23.23 3.68 -12.18
C HIS A 8 21.77 3.49 -11.84
N VAL A 9 21.12 2.54 -12.52
CA VAL A 9 19.82 2.05 -12.09
C VAL A 9 20.08 1.17 -10.87
N LYS A 10 19.61 1.62 -9.70
CA LYS A 10 19.63 0.80 -8.48
C LYS A 10 18.37 -0.07 -8.45
N PHE A 11 18.56 -1.37 -8.26
CA PHE A 11 17.47 -2.30 -7.94
C PHE A 11 17.30 -2.38 -6.42
N PHE A 12 16.10 -2.76 -5.99
CA PHE A 12 15.83 -3.02 -4.58
C PHE A 12 16.80 -4.08 -4.03
N GLN A 13 17.29 -3.83 -2.82
CA GLN A 13 18.11 -4.73 -2.01
C GLN A 13 17.52 -4.74 -0.59
N PRO A 14 17.28 -5.90 0.03
CA PRO A 14 16.70 -5.97 1.39
C PRO A 14 17.49 -5.19 2.45
N GLU A 15 18.79 -4.99 2.27
CA GLU A 15 19.63 -4.26 3.22
C GLU A 15 19.30 -2.75 3.25
N GLN A 16 18.61 -2.23 2.22
CA GLN A 16 18.29 -0.81 2.08
C GLN A 16 17.30 -0.29 3.11
N TYR A 17 16.52 -1.15 3.77
CA TYR A 17 15.69 -0.75 4.92
C TYR A 17 16.51 -0.15 6.06
N ASN A 18 17.77 -0.55 6.19
CA ASN A 18 18.69 -0.08 7.23
C ASN A 18 19.71 0.94 6.70
N SER A 19 19.56 1.41 5.46
CA SER A 19 20.46 2.42 4.91
C SER A 19 20.28 3.76 5.60
N ASN A 20 21.34 4.59 5.64
CA ASN A 20 21.24 5.99 6.06
C ASN A 20 20.89 6.93 4.90
N ASP A 21 20.77 6.40 3.68
CA ASP A 21 20.36 7.13 2.49
C ASP A 21 18.83 7.11 2.35
N GLU A 22 18.20 8.28 2.41
CA GLU A 22 16.74 8.44 2.31
C GLU A 22 16.16 7.89 1.01
N THR A 23 16.92 7.95 -0.10
CA THR A 23 16.47 7.43 -1.39
C THR A 23 16.41 5.91 -1.40
N GLU A 24 17.37 5.27 -0.72
CA GLU A 24 17.41 3.81 -0.58
C GLU A 24 16.29 3.31 0.34
N GLN A 25 16.06 4.01 1.45
CA GLN A 25 14.93 3.72 2.34
C GLN A 25 13.59 3.88 1.62
N GLY A 26 13.41 4.98 0.86
CA GLY A 26 12.17 5.23 0.10
C GLY A 26 11.90 4.16 -0.96
N LEU A 27 12.95 3.69 -1.64
CA LEU A 27 12.85 2.57 -2.59
C LEU A 27 12.45 1.27 -1.88
N ALA A 28 13.05 0.99 -0.72
CA ALA A 28 12.74 -0.20 0.07
C ALA A 28 11.29 -0.19 0.58
N VAL A 29 10.84 0.92 1.18
CA VAL A 29 9.45 1.07 1.65
C VAL A 29 8.44 0.91 0.51
N THR A 30 8.71 1.49 -0.65
CA THR A 30 7.82 1.37 -1.82
C THR A 30 7.76 -0.07 -2.33
N HIS A 31 8.91 -0.79 -2.32
CA HIS A 31 8.96 -2.19 -2.70
C HIS A 31 8.13 -3.06 -1.76
N GLU A 32 8.24 -2.82 -0.45
CA GLU A 32 7.44 -3.47 0.59
C GLU A 32 5.95 -3.22 0.35
N GLN A 33 5.52 -1.96 0.22
CA GLN A 33 4.11 -1.61 -0.02
C GLN A 33 3.53 -2.28 -1.27
N ALA A 34 4.30 -2.33 -2.36
CA ALA A 34 3.86 -2.99 -3.60
C ALA A 34 3.78 -4.52 -3.45
N SER A 35 4.74 -5.12 -2.75
CA SER A 35 4.76 -6.56 -2.46
C SER A 35 3.63 -6.96 -1.50
N ASP A 36 3.43 -6.19 -0.44
CA ASP A 36 2.35 -6.39 0.54
C ASP A 36 1.00 -6.33 -0.15
N THR A 37 0.77 -5.32 -0.99
CA THR A 37 -0.47 -5.22 -1.78
C THR A 37 -0.68 -6.46 -2.69
N LEU A 38 0.41 -7.00 -3.26
CA LEU A 38 0.33 -8.18 -4.12
C LEU A 38 0.07 -9.48 -3.34
N VAL A 39 0.65 -9.63 -2.15
CA VAL A 39 0.62 -10.88 -1.36
C VAL A 39 -0.54 -10.90 -0.37
N GLU A 40 -0.83 -9.79 0.31
CA GLU A 40 -1.93 -9.67 1.28
C GLU A 40 -3.29 -9.51 0.60
N GLY A 41 -3.30 -9.02 -0.65
CA GLY A 41 -4.53 -8.83 -1.43
C GLY A 41 -5.28 -7.55 -1.04
N THR A 42 -6.58 -7.51 -1.33
CA THR A 42 -7.42 -6.33 -1.11
C THR A 42 -8.18 -6.38 0.22
N ILE A 43 -8.30 -5.23 0.90
CA ILE A 43 -9.22 -5.07 2.02
C ILE A 43 -10.64 -4.88 1.46
N ASP A 44 -11.37 -5.97 1.26
CA ASP A 44 -12.76 -5.96 0.82
C ASP A 44 -13.73 -5.85 2.01
N GLY A 45 -13.65 -4.71 2.70
CA GLY A 45 -14.52 -4.41 3.83
C GLY A 45 -15.99 -4.24 3.42
N ARG A 46 -16.90 -4.80 4.22
CA ARG A 46 -18.35 -4.59 4.12
C ARG A 46 -18.88 -3.82 5.33
N ILE A 47 -19.79 -2.88 5.09
CA ILE A 47 -20.49 -2.10 6.13
C ILE A 47 -21.85 -2.72 6.40
N ASP A 48 -22.07 -3.11 7.65
CA ASP A 48 -23.40 -3.49 8.13
C ASP A 48 -24.24 -2.27 8.51
N ASN A 49 -25.52 -2.33 8.18
CA ASN A 49 -26.49 -1.33 8.64
C ASN A 49 -27.04 -1.74 10.01
N VAL A 50 -26.97 -0.82 10.98
CA VAL A 50 -27.53 -1.01 12.32
C VAL A 50 -28.85 -0.26 12.51
N LYS A 51 -29.67 -0.74 13.45
CA LYS A 51 -30.85 -0.05 13.98
C LYS A 51 -30.40 0.98 15.02
N ARG A 52 -31.32 1.87 15.43
CA ARG A 52 -31.06 2.90 16.46
C ARG A 52 -30.51 2.33 17.78
N ASN A 53 -30.92 1.11 18.13
CA ASN A 53 -30.46 0.41 19.34
C ASN A 53 -29.14 -0.37 19.15
N GLY A 54 -28.43 -0.19 18.03
CA GLY A 54 -27.16 -0.86 17.73
C GLY A 54 -27.28 -2.29 17.20
N SER A 55 -28.47 -2.89 17.17
CA SER A 55 -28.65 -4.23 16.59
C SER A 55 -28.59 -4.21 15.06
N LEU A 56 -28.12 -5.29 14.43
CA LEU A 56 -28.07 -5.42 12.97
C LEU A 56 -29.47 -5.31 12.35
N LYS A 57 -29.60 -4.60 11.22
CA LYS A 57 -30.87 -4.50 10.49
C LYS A 57 -31.23 -5.82 9.81
N ASN A 58 -30.30 -6.39 9.06
CA ASN A 58 -30.55 -7.58 8.22
C ASN A 58 -29.32 -8.51 8.07
N GLY A 59 -28.15 -8.15 8.62
CA GLY A 59 -26.92 -8.95 8.49
C GLY A 59 -26.38 -9.06 7.06
N GLN A 60 -26.90 -8.24 6.14
CA GLN A 60 -26.45 -8.16 4.77
C GLN A 60 -25.61 -6.88 4.62
N GLY A 61 -24.33 -7.00 4.95
CA GLY A 61 -23.35 -5.94 4.75
C GLY A 61 -23.29 -5.53 3.30
N ARG A 62 -23.13 -4.22 3.05
CA ARG A 62 -22.92 -3.66 1.72
C ARG A 62 -21.45 -3.33 1.52
N ASP A 63 -20.97 -3.43 0.30
CA ASP A 63 -19.59 -3.04 -0.02
C ASP A 63 -19.38 -1.55 0.29
N ILE A 64 -18.17 -1.21 0.74
CA ILE A 64 -17.78 0.17 0.98
C ILE A 64 -17.66 0.87 -0.38
N PRO A 65 -18.40 1.96 -0.64
CA PRO A 65 -18.25 2.71 -1.89
C PRO A 65 -16.82 3.25 -1.99
N ARG A 66 -16.13 2.97 -3.10
CA ARG A 66 -14.77 3.45 -3.40
C ARG A 66 -14.76 4.77 -4.18
N GLU A 67 -15.90 5.45 -4.23
CA GLU A 67 -16.02 6.79 -4.80
C GLU A 67 -15.72 7.80 -3.71
N GLY A 68 -14.64 8.58 -3.87
CA GLY A 68 -14.32 9.70 -2.99
C GLY A 68 -15.31 10.85 -3.16
N TYR A 69 -15.53 11.61 -2.09
CA TYR A 69 -16.25 12.90 -2.13
C TYR A 69 -15.30 14.04 -2.51
#